data_AF-A0A6P1ZTE7-F1
#
_entry.id   AF-A0A6P1ZTE7-F1
#
_cell.length_a   1.000
_cell.length_b   1.000
_cell.length_c   1.000
_cell.angle_alpha   90.00
_cell.angle_beta   90.00
_cell.angle_gamma   90.00
#
_symmetry.space_group_name_H-M   'P 1'
#
loop_
_entity.id
_entity.type
_entity.pdbx_description
1 polymer ?
#
loop_
_entity_poly.entity_id
_entity_poly.type
_entity_poly.pdbx_seq_one_letter_code
_entity_poly.pdbx_strand_id
1 'polypeptide(L)'
;ATREVRSARSLYRPALERIDATALTQALGTKDAESLHIAIQRFILEEDGVLLLCSDGLSDNNWVEKSWQDYVTPVLAGQISVADAVSNWINLANEKNGHDNTSLVMTLCSISKGYLVPVTQSSLSGEIIKTEEPEELEELEELEELEELEVELEAELEAEPESSFAESSQALLDLDLTLDNPPESAIPTAVKQPIRRKSIVIIGGLLAVLVGGTSLGLFAWRQFNPQGFSQLCRQLPQPMQPICPQSK
;
A
#
# COMPACT_ATOMS: atom_id res chain seq x y z
N ALA A 1 5.92 -16.35 10.00
CA ALA A 1 7.02 -16.25 10.98
C ALA A 1 6.52 -16.05 12.42
N THR A 2 5.77 -14.98 12.70
CA THR A 2 5.36 -14.59 14.08
C THR A 2 4.64 -15.69 14.86
N ARG A 3 3.74 -16.45 14.22
CA ARG A 3 3.07 -17.61 14.83
C ARG A 3 4.05 -18.64 15.39
N GLU A 4 5.04 -19.03 14.59
CA GLU A 4 6.01 -20.06 14.95
C GLU A 4 6.90 -19.59 16.10
N VAL A 5 7.28 -18.32 16.09
CA VAL A 5 8.08 -17.72 17.17
C VAL A 5 7.27 -17.62 18.47
N ARG A 6 6.03 -17.13 18.40
CA ARG A 6 5.15 -17.03 19.59
C ARG A 6 4.80 -18.40 20.17
N SER A 7 4.73 -19.43 19.34
CA SER A 7 4.48 -20.82 19.76
C SER A 7 5.76 -21.54 20.23
N ALA A 8 6.90 -20.85 20.30
CA ALA A 8 8.21 -21.41 20.61
C ALA A 8 8.63 -22.60 19.72
N ARG A 9 8.10 -22.67 18.48
CA ARG A 9 8.39 -23.74 17.51
C ARG A 9 9.62 -23.47 16.66
N SER A 10 10.00 -22.20 16.51
CA SER A 10 11.17 -21.79 15.72
C SER A 10 11.73 -20.45 16.22
N LEU A 11 13.02 -20.22 15.98
CA LEU A 11 13.61 -18.89 16.06
C LEU A 11 13.13 -18.01 14.89
N TYR A 12 13.26 -16.69 15.04
CA TYR A 12 12.74 -15.72 14.08
C TYR A 12 13.32 -15.88 12.66
N ARG A 13 14.65 -15.99 12.52
CA ARG A 13 15.30 -16.09 11.20
C ARG A 13 14.85 -17.32 10.40
N PRO A 14 14.92 -18.56 10.93
CA PRO A 14 14.40 -19.73 10.21
C PRO A 14 12.89 -19.65 9.95
N ALA A 15 12.13 -18.97 10.81
CA ALA A 15 10.68 -18.83 10.64
C ALA A 15 10.30 -17.88 9.50
N LEU A 16 11.21 -16.98 9.08
CA LEU A 16 11.03 -16.10 7.91
C LEU A 16 11.30 -16.81 6.59
N GLU A 17 12.17 -17.82 6.57
CA GLU A 17 12.53 -18.57 5.36
C GLU A 17 11.44 -19.56 4.90
N ARG A 18 10.41 -19.75 5.72
CA ARG A 18 9.30 -20.65 5.38
C ARG A 18 8.44 -20.05 4.27
N ILE A 19 7.92 -20.93 3.41
CA ILE A 19 7.00 -20.54 2.33
C ILE A 19 5.71 -19.91 2.89
N ASP A 20 5.24 -20.38 4.04
CA ASP A 20 4.04 -19.87 4.73
C ASP A 20 4.36 -18.74 5.72
N ALA A 21 5.52 -18.10 5.62
CA ALA A 21 5.96 -17.11 6.61
C ALA A 21 5.06 -15.86 6.66
N THR A 22 4.49 -15.46 5.52
CA THR A 22 3.62 -14.29 5.37
C THR A 22 2.12 -14.62 5.45
N ALA A 23 1.76 -15.90 5.59
CA ALA A 23 0.36 -16.30 5.63
C ALA A 23 -0.35 -15.78 6.88
N LEU A 24 -1.55 -15.19 6.68
CA LEU A 24 -2.40 -14.74 7.78
C LEU A 24 -2.84 -15.93 8.65
N THR A 25 -2.93 -15.68 9.95
CA THR A 25 -3.35 -16.69 10.94
C THR A 25 -4.74 -16.43 11.52
N GLN A 26 -5.21 -15.18 11.38
CA GLN A 26 -6.54 -14.72 11.74
C GLN A 26 -6.96 -13.71 10.67
N ALA A 27 -8.22 -13.80 10.25
CA ALA A 27 -8.85 -12.85 9.35
C ALA A 27 -10.34 -12.82 9.67
N LEU A 28 -10.93 -11.62 9.63
CA LEU A 28 -12.37 -11.47 9.81
C LEU A 28 -13.12 -12.28 8.75
N GLY A 29 -14.22 -12.93 9.13
CA GLY A 29 -15.03 -13.76 8.23
C GLY A 29 -14.51 -15.19 8.00
N THR A 30 -13.31 -15.56 8.50
CA THR A 30 -12.81 -16.93 8.39
C THR A 30 -13.23 -17.84 9.55
N LYS A 31 -13.60 -17.25 10.70
CA LYS A 31 -14.03 -17.92 11.93
C LYS A 31 -14.99 -17.02 12.70
N ASP A 32 -15.66 -17.59 13.70
CA ASP A 32 -16.51 -16.86 14.63
C ASP A 32 -15.74 -15.73 15.33
N ALA A 33 -16.42 -14.61 15.59
CA ALA A 33 -15.82 -13.38 16.10
C ALA A 33 -15.14 -13.60 17.46
N GLU A 34 -15.69 -14.49 18.28
CA GLU A 34 -15.17 -14.86 19.60
C GLU A 34 -13.79 -15.55 19.53
N SER A 35 -13.41 -16.06 18.36
CA SER A 35 -12.10 -16.70 18.13
C SER A 35 -11.03 -15.72 17.62
N LEU A 36 -11.40 -14.47 17.32
CA LEU A 36 -10.47 -13.43 16.89
C LEU A 36 -9.77 -12.81 18.10
N HIS A 37 -8.45 -12.73 18.03
CA HIS A 37 -7.62 -12.10 19.05
C HIS A 37 -7.06 -10.78 18.51
N ILE A 38 -7.84 -9.72 18.64
CA ILE A 38 -7.45 -8.38 18.18
C ILE A 38 -6.37 -7.82 19.12
N ALA A 39 -5.25 -7.41 18.55
CA ALA A 39 -4.21 -6.72 19.29
C ALA A 39 -4.59 -5.24 19.45
N ILE A 40 -4.85 -4.81 20.68
CA ILE A 40 -5.13 -3.41 21.00
C ILE A 40 -3.87 -2.82 21.63
N GLN A 41 -3.33 -1.78 21.00
CA GLN A 41 -2.17 -1.04 21.49
C GLN A 41 -2.50 0.45 21.58
N ARG A 42 -2.07 1.09 22.66
CA ARG A 42 -2.16 2.54 22.84
C ARG A 42 -0.78 3.14 22.62
N PHE A 43 -0.73 4.22 21.85
CA PHE A 43 0.48 4.99 21.61
C PHE A 43 0.28 6.39 22.19
N ILE A 44 1.28 6.88 22.92
CA ILE A 44 1.32 8.27 23.38
C ILE A 44 2.26 9.00 22.41
N LEU A 45 1.77 10.08 21.81
CA LEU A 45 2.54 10.91 20.88
C LEU A 45 3.17 12.06 21.67
N GLU A 46 4.50 12.07 21.76
CA GLU A 46 5.27 13.10 22.49
C GLU A 46 5.90 14.16 21.57
N GLU A 47 5.99 13.87 20.27
CA GLU A 47 6.59 14.75 19.27
C GLU A 47 5.72 14.84 18.00
N ASP A 48 5.98 15.88 17.20
CA ASP A 48 5.42 16.00 15.85
C ASP A 48 5.87 14.82 15.00
N GLY A 49 4.94 14.19 14.28
CA GLY A 49 5.23 12.94 13.58
C GLY A 49 4.16 12.55 12.58
N VAL A 50 4.38 11.41 11.93
CA VAL A 50 3.43 10.82 10.99
C VAL A 50 3.04 9.44 11.48
N LEU A 51 1.73 9.21 11.61
CA LEU A 51 1.16 7.88 11.79
C LEU A 51 0.85 7.29 10.41
N LEU A 52 1.45 6.15 10.11
CA LEU A 52 1.28 5.45 8.84
C LEU A 52 0.59 4.11 9.05
N LEU A 53 -0.57 3.92 8.42
CA LEU A 53 -1.25 2.63 8.31
C LEU A 53 -1.14 2.17 6.86
N CYS A 54 -0.61 0.97 6.64
CA CYS A 54 -0.39 0.43 5.30
C CYS A 54 -0.71 -1.06 5.23
N SER A 55 -1.06 -1.52 4.02
CA SER A 55 -1.12 -2.96 3.71
C SER A 55 0.27 -3.55 3.47
N ASP A 56 0.34 -4.87 3.49
CA ASP A 56 1.49 -5.68 3.06
C ASP A 56 2.00 -5.33 1.66
N GLY A 57 1.09 -4.97 0.75
CA GLY A 57 1.42 -4.43 -0.57
C GLY A 57 2.42 -3.26 -0.56
N LEU A 58 2.53 -2.50 0.54
CA LEU A 58 3.58 -1.49 0.72
C LEU A 58 4.69 -1.91 1.70
N SER A 59 4.36 -2.51 2.84
CA SER A 59 5.34 -2.78 3.90
C SER A 59 6.30 -3.93 3.58
N ASP A 60 5.92 -4.83 2.66
CA ASP A 60 6.74 -5.98 2.30
C ASP A 60 8.16 -5.58 1.85
N ASN A 61 9.11 -6.48 2.07
CA ASN A 61 10.53 -6.26 1.78
C ASN A 61 11.16 -5.07 2.53
N ASN A 62 10.52 -4.59 3.60
CA ASN A 62 10.92 -3.45 4.40
C ASN A 62 11.03 -2.15 3.56
N TRP A 63 10.12 -1.96 2.60
CA TRP A 63 10.15 -0.74 1.79
C TRP A 63 9.89 0.51 2.62
N VAL A 64 9.00 0.41 3.61
CA VAL A 64 8.69 1.51 4.53
C VAL A 64 9.95 1.97 5.26
N GLU A 65 10.70 1.06 5.86
CA GLU A 65 11.91 1.35 6.64
C GLU A 65 13.05 1.91 5.79
N LYS A 66 13.10 1.54 4.51
CA LYS A 66 14.14 1.98 3.57
C LYS A 66 13.87 3.36 2.99
N SER A 67 12.61 3.77 2.89
CA SER A 67 12.22 4.94 2.11
C SER A 67 11.52 6.03 2.91
N TRP A 68 11.18 5.80 4.18
CA TRP A 68 10.40 6.77 4.96
C TRP A 68 11.02 8.16 4.99
N GLN A 69 12.36 8.29 5.02
CA GLN A 69 13.02 9.59 5.06
C GLN A 69 12.71 10.44 3.84
N ASP A 70 12.58 9.83 2.65
CA ASP A 70 12.38 10.53 1.38
C ASP A 70 10.98 11.15 1.27
N TYR A 71 10.02 10.66 2.06
CA TYR A 71 8.62 11.08 1.98
C TYR A 71 8.09 11.71 3.26
N VAL A 72 8.46 11.20 4.44
CA VAL A 72 7.99 11.71 5.73
C VAL A 72 8.71 13.00 6.09
N THR A 73 10.02 13.10 5.84
CA THR A 73 10.79 14.33 6.17
C THR A 73 10.25 15.55 5.44
N PRO A 74 9.97 15.49 4.12
CA PRO A 74 9.38 16.63 3.40
C PRO A 74 7.96 16.97 3.88
N VAL A 75 7.16 15.98 4.31
CA VAL A 75 5.83 16.23 4.89
C VAL A 75 5.94 16.99 6.22
N LEU A 76 6.81 16.53 7.13
CA LEU A 76 7.04 17.18 8.42
C LEU A 76 7.63 18.59 8.25
N ALA A 77 8.44 18.80 7.22
CA ALA A 77 8.98 20.12 6.87
C ALA A 77 7.97 21.04 6.14
N GLY A 78 6.76 20.54 5.83
CA GLY A 78 5.75 21.28 5.06
C GLY A 78 6.13 21.55 3.61
N GLN A 79 7.08 20.80 3.05
CA GLN A 79 7.55 20.95 1.67
C GLN A 79 6.61 20.29 0.66
N ILE A 80 5.92 19.23 1.08
CA ILE A 80 4.92 18.51 0.27
C ILE A 80 3.64 18.30 1.09
N SER A 81 2.50 18.21 0.41
CA SER A 81 1.24 17.88 1.09
C SER A 81 1.20 16.39 1.48
N VAL A 82 0.36 16.05 2.47
CA VAL A 82 0.12 14.66 2.86
C VAL A 82 -0.43 13.85 1.68
N ALA A 83 -1.32 14.44 0.87
CA ALA A 83 -1.89 13.79 -0.31
C ALA A 83 -0.85 13.48 -1.39
N ASP A 84 0.08 14.40 -1.63
CA ASP A 84 1.18 14.19 -2.57
C ASP A 84 2.14 13.12 -2.06
N ALA A 85 2.45 13.13 -0.76
CA ALA A 85 3.27 12.09 -0.13
C ALA A 85 2.63 10.71 -0.28
N VAL A 86 1.34 10.57 0.04
CA VAL A 86 0.60 9.32 -0.15
C VAL A 86 0.65 8.85 -1.61
N SER A 87 0.44 9.75 -2.56
CA SER A 87 0.50 9.43 -3.99
C SER A 87 1.90 8.94 -4.39
N ASN A 88 2.95 9.56 -3.87
CA ASN A 88 4.33 9.17 -4.14
C ASN A 88 4.69 7.81 -3.53
N TRP A 89 4.19 7.50 -2.33
CA TRP A 89 4.34 6.18 -1.71
C TRP A 89 3.62 5.09 -2.49
N ILE A 90 2.41 5.36 -3.01
CA ILE A 90 1.69 4.42 -3.88
C ILE A 90 2.47 4.17 -5.17
N ASN A 91 3.07 5.21 -5.76
CA ASN A 91 3.92 5.05 -6.94
C ASN A 91 5.16 4.19 -6.65
N LEU A 92 5.82 4.41 -5.50
CA LEU A 92 6.92 3.56 -5.05
C LEU A 92 6.49 2.10 -4.91
N ALA A 93 5.35 1.85 -4.26
CA ALA A 93 4.81 0.50 -4.08
C ALA A 93 4.51 -0.17 -5.42
N ASN A 94 3.90 0.55 -6.37
CA ASN A 94 3.66 0.03 -7.71
C ASN A 94 4.95 -0.30 -8.47
N GLU A 95 6.00 0.51 -8.32
CA GLU A 95 7.30 0.27 -8.96
C GLU A 95 8.08 -0.90 -8.32
N LYS A 96 8.00 -1.06 -7.01
CA LYS A 96 8.82 -2.02 -6.25
C LYS A 96 8.09 -3.31 -5.88
N ASN A 97 6.78 -3.25 -5.72
CA ASN A 97 5.92 -4.30 -5.19
C ASN A 97 4.54 -4.37 -5.89
N GLY A 98 4.48 -4.06 -7.19
CA GLY A 98 3.25 -4.01 -8.00
C GLY A 98 2.57 -5.35 -8.29
N HIS A 99 2.76 -6.34 -7.43
CA HIS A 99 2.10 -7.65 -7.50
C HIS A 99 0.92 -7.77 -6.53
N ASP A 100 0.78 -6.82 -5.60
CA ASP A 100 -0.25 -6.83 -4.58
C ASP A 100 -0.97 -5.47 -4.50
N ASN A 101 -2.15 -5.46 -3.89
CA ASN A 101 -2.93 -4.26 -3.68
C ASN A 101 -2.28 -3.39 -2.60
N THR A 102 -2.02 -2.14 -2.95
CA THR A 102 -1.46 -1.16 -2.02
C THR A 102 -2.55 -0.26 -1.48
N SER A 103 -2.67 -0.20 -0.15
CA SER A 103 -3.53 0.76 0.56
C SER A 103 -2.72 1.47 1.63
N LEU A 104 -2.95 2.78 1.78
CA LEU A 104 -2.19 3.64 2.68
C LEU A 104 -3.10 4.70 3.30
N VAL A 105 -2.97 4.90 4.60
CA VAL A 105 -3.49 6.06 5.33
C VAL A 105 -2.33 6.73 6.05
N MET A 106 -2.19 8.03 5.83
CA MET A 106 -1.16 8.85 6.46
C MET A 106 -1.83 9.96 7.26
N THR A 107 -1.51 10.04 8.55
CA THR A 107 -1.99 11.09 9.45
C THR A 107 -0.80 11.89 9.96
N LEU A 108 -0.80 13.19 9.67
CA LEU A 108 0.16 14.13 10.24
C LEU A 108 -0.31 14.51 11.64
N CYS A 109 0.53 14.25 12.64
CA CYS A 109 0.28 14.59 14.03
C CYS A 109 1.20 15.74 14.42
N SER A 110 0.61 16.84 14.89
CA SER A 110 1.34 18.00 15.40
C SER A 110 0.89 18.30 16.81
N ILE A 111 1.84 18.44 17.72
CA ILE A 111 1.57 18.69 19.13
C ILE A 111 1.55 20.19 19.34
N SER A 112 0.40 20.71 19.77
CA SER A 112 0.31 22.10 20.20
C SER A 112 1.23 22.29 21.41
N LYS A 113 2.10 23.30 21.37
CA LYS A 113 2.96 23.71 22.51
C LYS A 113 2.16 24.39 23.64
N GLY A 114 0.92 23.98 23.86
CA GLY A 114 0.10 24.44 24.98
C GLY A 114 0.83 24.06 26.27
N TYR A 115 1.29 25.08 26.99
CA TYR A 115 1.99 24.93 28.26
C TYR A 115 1.23 23.96 29.15
N LEU A 116 1.89 22.88 29.57
CA LEU A 116 1.38 22.03 30.62
C LEU A 116 1.21 22.90 31.87
N VAL A 117 -0.03 23.24 32.22
CA VAL A 117 -0.33 23.87 33.51
C VAL A 117 -0.14 22.78 34.56
N PRO A 118 0.84 22.89 35.47
CA PRO A 118 0.98 21.92 36.53
C PRO A 118 -0.29 21.95 37.38
N VAL A 119 -1.00 20.82 37.41
CA VAL A 119 -2.12 20.61 38.33
C VAL A 119 -1.53 20.67 39.73
N THR A 120 -1.62 21.83 40.36
CA THR A 120 -1.31 21.97 41.77
C THR A 120 -2.50 21.37 42.49
N GLN A 121 -2.34 20.15 43.02
CA GLN A 121 -3.36 19.57 43.91
C GLN A 121 -3.49 20.51 45.10
N SER A 122 -4.55 21.32 45.10
CA SER A 122 -4.91 22.11 46.26
C SER A 122 -5.24 21.15 47.39
N SER A 123 -4.40 21.14 48.42
CA SER A 123 -4.63 20.39 49.64
C SER A 123 -5.98 20.79 50.20
N LEU A 124 -6.93 19.87 50.14
CA LEU A 124 -8.28 20.03 50.62
C LEU A 124 -8.25 20.13 52.16
N SER A 125 -8.06 21.34 52.67
CA SER A 125 -8.34 21.69 54.08
C SER A 125 -9.66 22.43 54.09
N GLY A 126 -10.75 21.67 54.21
CA GLY A 126 -12.09 22.23 54.38
C GLY A 126 -12.25 22.79 55.80
N GLU A 127 -12.33 24.11 55.92
CA GLU A 127 -13.00 24.76 57.05
C GLU A 127 -14.44 25.05 56.60
N ILE A 128 -15.38 24.45 57.32
CA ILE A 128 -16.82 24.54 57.06
C ILE A 128 -17.28 25.95 57.41
N ILE A 129 -17.64 26.74 56.40
CA ILE A 129 -18.48 27.92 56.58
C ILE A 129 -19.74 27.73 55.74
N LYS A 130 -20.85 27.50 56.44
CA LYS A 130 -22.22 27.66 55.91
C LYS A 130 -22.40 29.10 55.47
N THR A 131 -22.92 29.36 54.27
CA THR A 131 -23.95 30.39 53.97
C THR A 131 -24.35 30.31 52.48
N GLU A 132 -25.61 29.92 52.27
CA GLU A 132 -26.60 30.36 51.27
C GLU A 132 -26.32 30.27 49.75
N GLU A 133 -27.01 29.31 49.12
CA GLU A 133 -27.51 29.31 47.74
C GLU A 133 -28.27 30.59 47.40
N PRO A 134 -28.06 31.12 46.18
CA PRO A 134 -29.07 30.85 45.14
C PRO A 134 -28.46 30.83 43.72
N GLU A 135 -28.10 29.66 43.19
CA GLU A 135 -27.81 29.48 41.74
C GLU A 135 -28.40 28.18 41.14
N GLU A 136 -29.16 27.38 41.90
CA GLU A 136 -29.75 26.11 41.39
C GLU A 136 -31.01 26.28 40.52
N LEU A 137 -31.57 27.49 40.40
CA LEU A 137 -32.82 27.72 39.64
C LEU A 137 -32.60 27.92 38.13
N GLU A 138 -31.41 28.33 37.69
CA GLU A 138 -31.13 28.54 36.26
C GLU A 138 -30.64 27.26 35.57
N GLU A 139 -29.92 26.37 36.29
CA GLU A 139 -29.42 25.10 35.73
C GLU A 139 -30.53 24.04 35.54
N LEU A 140 -31.61 24.09 36.32
CA LEU A 140 -32.73 23.16 36.17
C LEU A 140 -33.64 23.51 34.98
N GLU A 141 -33.78 24.79 34.65
CA GLU A 141 -34.55 25.23 33.48
C GLU A 141 -33.83 24.86 32.16
N GLU A 142 -32.49 24.96 32.12
CA GLU A 142 -31.71 24.53 30.94
C GLU A 142 -31.73 23.01 30.73
N LEU A 143 -31.81 22.21 31.80
CA LEU A 143 -31.87 20.75 31.70
C LEU A 143 -33.26 20.24 31.26
N GLU A 144 -34.35 20.88 31.69
CA GLU A 144 -35.70 20.55 31.20
C GLU A 144 -35.86 20.91 29.70
N GLU A 145 -35.27 22.02 29.24
CA GLU A 145 -35.32 22.41 27.82
C GLU A 145 -34.56 21.43 26.90
N LEU A 146 -33.46 20.85 27.39
CA LEU A 146 -32.69 19.83 26.65
C LEU A 146 -33.37 18.46 26.62
N GLU A 147 -34.10 18.10 27.68
CA GLU A 147 -34.85 16.83 27.75
C GLU A 147 -36.10 16.89 26.84
N GLU A 148 -36.77 18.05 26.73
CA GLU A 148 -37.86 18.25 25.76
C GLU A 148 -37.37 18.19 24.29
N LEU A 149 -36.17 18.70 24.01
CA LEU A 149 -35.54 18.63 22.68
C LEU A 149 -35.13 17.20 22.27
N GLU A 150 -34.67 16.38 23.21
CA GLU A 150 -34.38 14.95 22.94
C GLU A 150 -35.68 14.16 22.65
N VAL A 151 -36.77 14.46 23.35
CA VAL A 151 -38.08 13.82 23.12
C VAL A 151 -38.68 14.22 21.77
N GLU A 152 -38.52 15.47 21.33
CA GLU A 152 -38.95 15.91 19.99
C GLU A 152 -38.12 15.23 18.88
N LEU A 153 -36.81 15.04 19.09
CA LEU A 153 -35.92 14.41 18.13
C LEU A 153 -36.18 12.88 18.02
N GLU A 154 -36.48 12.21 19.12
CA GLU A 154 -36.88 10.80 19.13
C GLU A 154 -38.25 10.58 18.47
N ALA A 155 -39.19 11.51 18.64
CA ALA A 155 -40.51 11.46 17.99
C ALA A 155 -40.44 11.69 16.46
N GLU A 156 -39.51 12.53 15.98
CA GLU A 156 -39.24 12.68 14.54
C GLU A 156 -38.53 11.47 13.93
N LEU A 157 -37.75 10.70 14.72
CA LEU A 157 -37.13 9.44 14.28
C LEU A 157 -38.12 8.27 14.17
N GLU A 158 -39.21 8.27 14.93
CA GLU A 158 -40.23 7.21 14.86
C GLU A 158 -41.31 7.45 13.78
N ALA A 159 -41.37 8.64 13.18
CA ALA A 159 -42.42 9.02 12.22
C ALA A 159 -42.03 8.92 10.73
N GLU A 160 -40.77 8.66 10.40
CA GLU A 160 -40.32 8.51 9.00
C GLU A 160 -40.39 7.05 8.54
N PRO A 161 -41.06 6.74 7.41
CA PRO A 161 -41.12 5.38 6.91
C PRO A 161 -39.74 4.89 6.47
N GLU A 162 -39.29 3.78 7.05
CA GLU A 162 -38.09 3.04 6.65
C GLU A 162 -38.08 2.78 5.13
N SER A 163 -37.34 3.60 4.36
CA SER A 163 -37.27 3.40 2.91
C SER A 163 -36.01 3.91 2.22
N SER A 164 -35.02 4.51 2.90
CA SER A 164 -33.87 5.14 2.21
C SER A 164 -32.49 4.55 2.52
N PHE A 165 -32.32 3.73 3.56
CA PHE A 165 -31.00 3.16 3.90
C PHE A 165 -30.73 1.76 3.33
N ALA A 166 -31.73 1.10 2.73
CA ALA A 166 -31.58 -0.24 2.14
C ALA A 166 -31.00 -0.24 0.70
N GLU A 167 -31.01 0.89 -0.02
CA GLU A 167 -30.57 0.92 -1.42
C GLU A 167 -29.05 0.76 -1.61
N SER A 168 -28.24 1.22 -0.66
CA SER A 168 -26.78 1.12 -0.77
C SER A 168 -26.26 -0.31 -0.54
N SER A 169 -26.97 -1.11 0.27
CA SER A 169 -26.58 -2.49 0.59
C SER A 169 -27.13 -3.54 -0.38
N GLN A 170 -28.16 -3.23 -1.16
CA GLN A 170 -28.74 -4.17 -2.14
C GLN A 170 -28.06 -4.15 -3.51
N ALA A 171 -27.32 -3.10 -3.86
CA ALA A 171 -26.61 -3.01 -5.13
C ALA A 171 -25.46 -4.04 -5.30
N LEU A 172 -25.04 -4.72 -4.21
CA LEU A 172 -23.96 -5.71 -4.22
C LEU A 172 -24.43 -7.18 -4.19
N LEU A 173 -25.74 -7.42 -4.05
CA LEU A 173 -26.29 -8.79 -3.88
C LEU A 173 -27.06 -9.32 -5.10
N ASP A 174 -27.26 -8.52 -6.15
CA ASP A 174 -28.06 -8.89 -7.33
C ASP A 174 -27.20 -9.20 -8.57
N LEU A 175 -26.18 -10.04 -8.39
CA LEU A 175 -25.45 -10.67 -9.48
C LEU A 175 -26.02 -12.07 -9.71
N ASP A 176 -27.19 -12.10 -10.36
CA ASP A 176 -27.86 -13.33 -10.78
C ASP A 176 -27.02 -14.05 -11.85
N LEU A 177 -26.52 -15.24 -11.50
CA LEU A 177 -25.82 -16.17 -12.39
C LEU A 177 -26.84 -17.08 -13.05
N THR A 178 -27.62 -16.57 -14.01
CA THR A 178 -28.36 -17.44 -14.94
C THR A 178 -27.55 -17.68 -16.20
N LEU A 179 -26.96 -18.87 -16.27
CA LEU A 179 -26.57 -19.51 -17.52
C LEU A 179 -27.85 -19.82 -18.33
N ASP A 180 -28.12 -19.04 -19.37
CA ASP A 180 -28.82 -19.53 -20.55
C ASP A 180 -28.39 -18.75 -21.82
N ASN A 181 -28.32 -19.49 -22.92
CA ASN A 181 -27.50 -19.28 -24.12
C ASN A 181 -28.17 -18.35 -25.19
N PRO A 182 -27.51 -18.02 -26.32
CA PRO A 182 -27.05 -16.68 -26.67
C PRO A 182 -27.98 -15.89 -27.62
N PRO A 183 -27.77 -14.57 -27.76
CA PRO A 183 -27.98 -13.92 -29.04
C PRO A 183 -26.69 -13.27 -29.57
N GLU A 184 -26.44 -13.65 -30.81
CA GLU A 184 -25.56 -13.05 -31.80
C GLU A 184 -25.79 -11.53 -31.90
N SER A 185 -24.78 -10.72 -31.54
CA SER A 185 -24.45 -9.48 -32.26
C SER A 185 -23.14 -8.88 -31.72
N ALA A 186 -22.29 -8.47 -32.65
CA ALA A 186 -20.92 -8.04 -32.42
C ALA A 186 -20.80 -6.71 -31.66
N ILE A 187 -19.98 -6.69 -30.61
CA ILE A 187 -19.45 -5.47 -30.00
C ILE A 187 -18.02 -5.26 -30.53
N PRO A 188 -17.68 -4.08 -31.10
CA PRO A 188 -16.29 -3.73 -31.34
C PRO A 188 -15.64 -3.24 -30.03
N THR A 189 -14.84 -4.09 -29.40
CA THR A 189 -13.96 -3.71 -28.28
C THR A 189 -12.72 -2.99 -28.83
N ALA A 190 -12.63 -1.67 -28.59
CA ALA A 190 -11.39 -0.91 -28.76
C ALA A 190 -10.74 -0.66 -27.40
N VAL A 191 -10.05 -1.67 -26.87
CA VAL A 191 -9.16 -1.53 -25.71
C VAL A 191 -7.82 -0.96 -26.19
N LYS A 192 -7.49 0.27 -25.77
CA LYS A 192 -6.14 0.84 -25.92
C LYS A 192 -5.17 0.09 -25.02
N GLN A 193 -4.31 -0.73 -25.61
CA GLN A 193 -3.18 -1.35 -24.93
C GLN A 193 -2.02 -0.36 -24.75
N PRO A 194 -1.39 -0.26 -23.56
CA PRO A 194 -0.09 0.37 -23.44
C PRO A 194 1.06 -0.65 -23.42
N ILE A 195 2.13 -0.31 -24.15
CA ILE A 195 3.53 -0.67 -23.90
C ILE A 195 3.95 -2.13 -24.17
N ARG A 196 3.83 -2.58 -25.43
CA ARG A 196 4.71 -3.62 -26.02
C ARG A 196 5.85 -3.06 -26.89
N ARG A 197 5.83 -1.76 -27.21
CA ARG A 197 6.80 -1.12 -28.13
C ARG A 197 8.18 -0.85 -27.51
N LYS A 198 8.28 -0.50 -26.22
CA LYS A 198 9.57 -0.15 -25.59
C LYS A 198 10.50 -1.38 -25.46
N SER A 199 9.98 -2.55 -25.08
CA SER A 199 10.80 -3.77 -24.96
C SER A 199 11.28 -4.33 -26.30
N ILE A 200 10.49 -4.22 -27.38
CA ILE A 200 10.93 -4.64 -28.72
C ILE A 200 12.06 -3.73 -29.25
N VAL A 201 12.02 -2.43 -28.99
CA VAL A 201 13.08 -1.49 -29.41
C VAL A 201 14.38 -1.76 -28.66
N ILE A 202 14.32 -2.07 -27.36
CA ILE A 202 15.53 -2.38 -26.56
C ILE A 202 16.15 -3.72 -27.01
N ILE A 203 15.34 -4.76 -27.19
CA ILE A 203 15.83 -6.07 -27.67
C ILE A 203 16.39 -5.94 -29.09
N GLY A 204 15.70 -5.21 -29.98
CA GLY A 204 16.19 -4.96 -31.35
C GLY A 204 17.50 -4.18 -31.38
N GLY A 205 17.66 -3.17 -30.51
CA GLY A 205 18.90 -2.41 -30.38
C GLY A 205 20.08 -3.26 -29.92
N LEU A 206 19.87 -4.15 -28.93
CA LEU A 206 20.93 -5.01 -28.40
C LEU A 206 21.37 -6.06 -29.43
N LEU A 207 20.42 -6.60 -30.21
CA LEU A 207 20.70 -7.53 -31.31
C LEU A 207 21.47 -6.85 -32.45
N ALA A 208 21.14 -5.60 -32.79
CA ALA A 208 21.87 -4.82 -33.77
C ALA A 208 23.31 -4.51 -33.33
N VAL A 209 23.54 -4.21 -32.04
CA VAL A 209 24.88 -4.00 -31.49
C VAL A 209 25.70 -5.30 -31.51
N LEU A 210 25.10 -6.44 -31.17
CA LEU A 210 25.80 -7.73 -31.20
C LEU A 210 26.18 -8.16 -32.62
N VAL A 211 25.27 -8.05 -33.59
CA VAL A 211 25.54 -8.40 -34.99
C VAL A 211 26.50 -7.39 -35.64
N GLY A 212 26.35 -6.10 -35.35
CA GLY A 212 27.27 -5.06 -35.80
C GLY A 212 28.67 -5.21 -35.21
N GLY A 213 28.77 -5.45 -33.90
CA GLY A 213 30.06 -5.61 -33.20
C GLY A 213 30.83 -6.86 -33.64
N THR A 214 30.14 -7.98 -33.85
CA THR A 214 30.78 -9.22 -34.32
C THR A 214 31.28 -9.10 -35.76
N SER A 215 30.52 -8.47 -36.65
CA SER A 215 30.93 -8.25 -38.05
C SER A 215 32.11 -7.30 -38.18
N LEU A 216 32.11 -6.18 -37.45
CA LEU A 216 33.24 -5.23 -37.39
C LEU A 216 34.48 -5.87 -36.73
N GLY A 217 34.30 -6.64 -35.68
CA GLY A 217 35.37 -7.37 -34.99
C GLY A 217 36.05 -8.40 -35.90
N LEU A 218 35.26 -9.22 -36.62
CA LEU A 218 35.79 -10.18 -37.59
C LEU A 218 36.49 -9.48 -38.77
N PHE A 219 35.98 -8.34 -39.22
CA PHE A 219 36.61 -7.54 -40.28
C PHE A 219 37.94 -6.92 -39.84
N ALA A 220 37.98 -6.32 -38.65
CA ALA A 220 39.21 -5.77 -38.08
C ALA A 220 40.25 -6.89 -37.81
N TRP A 221 39.80 -8.03 -37.28
CA TRP A 221 40.67 -9.18 -37.06
C TRP A 221 41.23 -9.73 -38.39
N ARG A 222 40.41 -9.77 -39.45
CA ARG A 222 40.87 -10.12 -40.79
C ARG A 222 41.96 -9.16 -41.30
N GLN A 223 41.86 -7.86 -41.01
CA GLN A 223 42.82 -6.86 -41.47
C GLN A 223 44.17 -6.93 -40.71
N PHE A 224 44.15 -7.18 -39.40
CA PHE A 224 45.35 -7.18 -38.57
C PHE A 224 46.05 -8.56 -38.48
N ASN A 225 45.33 -9.67 -38.63
CA ASN A 225 45.91 -11.01 -38.50
C ASN A 225 45.33 -12.01 -39.52
N PRO A 226 45.78 -11.94 -40.80
CA PRO A 226 45.24 -12.78 -41.88
C PRO A 226 45.58 -14.27 -41.72
N GLN A 227 46.71 -14.59 -41.09
CA GLN A 227 47.15 -15.98 -40.89
C GLN A 227 46.28 -16.69 -39.85
N GLY A 228 46.00 -16.04 -38.71
CA GLY A 228 45.12 -16.60 -37.68
C GLY A 228 43.68 -16.83 -38.16
N PHE A 229 43.15 -15.89 -38.96
CA PHE A 229 41.82 -16.02 -39.56
C PHE A 229 41.73 -17.22 -40.53
N SER A 230 42.77 -17.44 -41.34
CA SER A 230 42.81 -18.57 -42.29
C SER A 230 42.87 -19.93 -41.61
N GLN A 231 43.55 -20.04 -40.47
CA GLN A 231 43.63 -21.27 -39.67
C GLN A 231 42.28 -21.63 -39.06
N LEU A 232 41.56 -20.62 -38.53
CA LEU A 232 40.22 -20.80 -37.99
C LEU A 232 39.22 -21.21 -39.08
N CYS A 233 39.28 -20.58 -40.26
CA CYS A 233 38.43 -20.94 -41.42
C CYS A 233 38.59 -22.40 -41.85
N ARG A 234 39.76 -23.03 -41.65
CA ARG A 234 39.98 -24.46 -41.96
C ARG A 234 39.36 -25.42 -40.94
N GLN A 235 39.07 -24.94 -39.73
CA GLN A 235 38.46 -25.74 -38.65
C GLN A 235 36.92 -25.63 -38.63
N LEU A 236 36.32 -24.79 -39.49
CA LEU A 236 34.87 -24.64 -39.55
C LEU A 236 34.18 -25.81 -40.29
N PRO A 237 32.97 -26.19 -39.84
CA PRO A 237 32.20 -27.27 -40.44
C PRO A 237 31.83 -26.97 -41.91
N GLN A 238 31.80 -28.03 -42.73
CA GLN A 238 31.56 -28.05 -44.18
C GLN A 238 30.51 -27.04 -44.72
N PRO A 239 29.31 -26.85 -44.12
CA PRO A 239 28.31 -25.93 -44.66
C PRO A 239 28.72 -24.44 -44.63
N MET A 240 29.75 -24.05 -43.87
CA MET A 240 30.19 -22.66 -43.73
C MET A 240 31.49 -22.33 -44.48
N GLN A 241 32.12 -23.32 -45.12
CA GLN A 241 33.33 -23.13 -45.92
C GLN A 241 33.19 -22.19 -47.14
N PRO A 242 32.04 -22.07 -47.85
CA PRO A 242 31.95 -21.15 -48.99
C PRO A 242 31.93 -19.67 -48.60
N ILE A 243 31.85 -19.34 -47.31
CA ILE A 243 31.81 -17.96 -46.79
C ILE A 243 33.23 -17.42 -46.51
N CYS A 244 34.24 -18.29 -46.41
CA CYS A 244 35.62 -17.88 -46.22
C CYS A 244 36.26 -17.45 -47.55
N PRO A 245 37.05 -16.36 -47.57
CA PRO A 245 37.70 -15.87 -48.79
C PRO A 245 38.71 -16.90 -49.30
N GLN A 246 38.52 -17.36 -50.54
CA GLN A 246 39.50 -18.18 -51.25
C GLN A 246 40.78 -17.36 -51.42
N SER A 247 41.87 -17.79 -50.78
CA SER A 247 43.18 -17.21 -51.03
C SER A 247 43.57 -17.55 -52.46
N LYS A 248 43.82 -16.52 -53.27
CA LYS A 248 44.54 -16.68 -54.54
C LYS A 248 45.99 -16.29 -54.31
#